data_AF-A0A9X6AFP4-F1
#
_entry.id   AF-A0A9X6AFP4-F1
#
_cell.length_a   1.000
_cell.length_b   1.000
_cell.length_c   1.000
_cell.angle_alpha   90.00
_cell.angle_beta   90.00
_cell.angle_gamma   90.00
#
_symmetry.space_group_name_H-M   'P 1'
#
loop_
_entity.id
_entity.type
_entity.pdbx_description
1 polymer ?
#
loop_
_entity_poly.entity_id
_entity_poly.type
_entity_poly.pdbx_seq_one_letter_code
_entity_poly.pdbx_strand_id
1 'polypeptide(L)'
;VVHHSFCGATSFTAKGITSAWKEEQHSDISSLYDWDGIAITDFEQSLNYDVSLIRNSRGTPKHVEIYGLFYDIDSGELTELVRDVPAEAA
;
A
#
# COMPACT_ATOMS: atom_id res chain seq x y z
N VAL A 1 8.69 2.92 -0.15
CA VAL A 1 7.30 2.94 -0.66
C VAL A 1 6.77 4.34 -0.49
N VAL A 2 6.15 4.92 -1.51
CA VAL A 2 5.57 6.27 -1.42
C VAL A 2 4.10 6.17 -1.80
N HIS A 3 3.23 6.52 -0.86
CA HIS A 3 1.81 6.81 -1.13
C HIS A 3 1.63 8.32 -1.22
N HIS A 4 0.47 8.79 -1.68
CA HIS A 4 0.23 10.23 -1.84
C HIS A 4 -1.19 10.65 -1.48
N SER A 5 -1.37 11.93 -1.13
CA SER A 5 -2.68 12.54 -0.92
C SER A 5 -3.53 12.45 -2.20
N PHE A 6 -4.85 12.37 -2.04
CA PHE A 6 -5.83 12.22 -3.14
C PHE A 6 -5.55 11.02 -4.08
N CYS A 7 -4.94 9.95 -3.57
CA CYS A 7 -4.80 8.71 -4.33
C CYS A 7 -6.18 8.14 -4.69
N GLY A 8 -6.39 7.75 -5.95
CA GLY A 8 -7.67 7.17 -6.38
C GLY A 8 -8.08 5.92 -5.59
N ALA A 9 -7.11 5.20 -5.02
CA ALA A 9 -7.34 4.04 -4.15
C ALA A 9 -8.06 4.37 -2.82
N THR A 10 -8.18 5.65 -2.45
CA THR A 10 -8.97 6.09 -1.28
C THR A 10 -10.44 6.35 -1.63
N SER A 11 -10.79 6.41 -2.91
CA SER A 11 -12.14 6.76 -3.37
C SER A 11 -13.10 5.57 -3.41
N PHE A 12 -12.63 4.36 -3.07
CA PHE A 12 -13.43 3.15 -3.04
C PHE A 12 -12.98 2.22 -1.92
N THR A 13 -13.79 1.18 -1.67
CA THR A 13 -13.42 0.06 -0.79
C THR A 13 -13.11 -1.16 -1.64
N ALA A 14 -12.30 -2.09 -1.12
CA ALA A 14 -12.04 -3.38 -1.76
C ALA A 14 -13.34 -4.11 -2.14
N LYS A 15 -14.37 -4.07 -1.27
CA LYS A 15 -15.68 -4.64 -1.56
C LYS A 15 -16.39 -3.90 -2.68
N GLY A 16 -16.35 -2.56 -2.65
CA GLY A 16 -17.00 -1.72 -3.64
C GLY A 16 -16.48 -1.99 -5.05
N ILE A 17 -15.16 -1.93 -5.23
CA ILE A 17 -14.55 -2.10 -6.56
C ILE A 17 -14.70 -3.53 -7.10
N THR A 18 -14.57 -4.55 -6.26
CA THR A 18 -14.76 -5.94 -6.68
C THR A 18 -16.22 -6.24 -7.03
N SER A 19 -17.17 -5.64 -6.31
CA SER A 19 -18.60 -5.77 -6.63
C SER A 19 -18.96 -5.06 -7.94
N ALA A 20 -18.49 -3.83 -8.13
CA ALA A 20 -18.70 -3.07 -9.37
C ALA A 20 -18.11 -3.82 -10.59
N TRP A 21 -16.89 -4.35 -10.47
CA TRP A 21 -16.28 -5.15 -11.52
C TRP A 21 -17.13 -6.38 -11.87
N LYS A 22 -17.65 -7.08 -10.86
CA LYS A 22 -18.50 -8.25 -11.08
C LYS A 22 -19.80 -7.91 -11.81
N GLU A 23 -20.39 -6.77 -11.50
CA GLU A 23 -21.60 -6.28 -12.17
C GLU A 23 -21.32 -5.87 -13.62
N GLU A 24 -20.28 -5.07 -13.83
CA GLU A 24 -19.97 -4.45 -15.13
C GLU A 24 -19.27 -5.39 -16.12
N GLN A 25 -18.39 -6.26 -15.61
CA GLN A 25 -17.54 -7.15 -16.42
C GLN A 25 -17.98 -8.61 -16.34
N HIS A 26 -19.04 -8.91 -15.58
CA HIS A 26 -19.61 -10.26 -15.41
C HIS A 26 -18.56 -11.32 -15.00
N SER A 27 -17.55 -10.91 -14.23
CA SER A 27 -16.44 -11.76 -13.80
C SER A 27 -16.08 -11.47 -12.34
N ASP A 28 -15.74 -12.51 -11.56
CA ASP A 28 -15.40 -12.36 -10.15
C ASP A 28 -13.88 -12.30 -9.94
N ILE A 29 -13.41 -11.16 -9.42
CA ILE A 29 -11.98 -10.91 -9.13
C ILE A 29 -11.68 -10.88 -7.63
N SER A 30 -12.67 -11.16 -6.78
CA SER A 30 -12.55 -11.01 -5.32
C SER A 30 -11.50 -11.91 -4.66
N SER A 31 -11.01 -12.93 -5.38
CA SER A 31 -9.97 -13.84 -4.92
C SER A 31 -8.59 -13.60 -5.53
N LEU A 32 -8.43 -12.59 -6.40
CA LEU A 32 -7.17 -12.35 -7.11
C LEU A 32 -6.16 -11.55 -6.29
N TYR A 33 -6.61 -10.78 -5.31
CA TYR A 33 -5.79 -9.86 -4.53
C TYR A 33 -6.14 -9.98 -3.04
N ASP A 34 -5.14 -9.72 -2.20
CA ASP A 34 -5.36 -9.52 -0.77
C ASP A 34 -6.18 -8.24 -0.57
N TRP A 35 -7.18 -8.31 0.31
CA TRP A 35 -8.17 -7.25 0.49
C TRP A 35 -7.55 -5.92 0.94
N ASP A 36 -6.50 -5.98 1.75
CA ASP A 36 -5.76 -4.81 2.25
C ASP A 36 -4.86 -4.17 1.17
N GLY A 37 -4.65 -4.85 0.04
CA GLY A 37 -3.85 -4.35 -1.09
C GLY A 37 -4.67 -3.66 -2.19
N ILE A 38 -6.01 -3.63 -2.09
CA ILE A 38 -6.89 -3.11 -3.15
C ILE A 38 -7.21 -1.63 -2.96
N ALA A 39 -7.43 -1.20 -1.71
CA ALA A 39 -7.89 0.16 -1.39
C ALA A 39 -7.13 0.73 -0.18
N ILE A 40 -6.97 2.04 -0.16
CA ILE A 40 -6.28 2.75 0.92
C ILE A 40 -7.36 3.41 1.79
N THR A 41 -7.62 2.85 2.97
CA THR A 41 -8.49 3.48 3.98
C THR A 41 -7.71 4.34 4.97
N ASP A 42 -6.45 3.99 5.18
CA ASP A 42 -5.53 4.64 6.10
C ASP A 42 -4.11 4.51 5.53
N PHE A 43 -3.41 5.64 5.38
CA PHE A 43 -2.11 5.66 4.71
C PHE A 43 -1.03 4.96 5.52
N GLU A 44 -1.03 5.11 6.85
CA GLU A 44 0.00 4.50 7.69
C GLU A 44 -0.17 2.97 7.72
N GLN A 45 -1.40 2.47 7.83
CA GLN A 45 -1.69 1.04 7.76
C GLN A 45 -1.35 0.46 6.39
N SER A 46 -1.72 1.15 5.30
CA SER A 46 -1.43 0.69 3.94
C SER A 46 0.08 0.71 3.65
N LEU A 47 0.81 1.73 4.10
CA LEU A 47 2.27 1.76 4.01
C LEU A 47 2.92 0.63 4.83
N ASN A 48 2.43 0.35 6.04
CA ASN A 48 2.92 -0.77 6.86
C ASN A 48 2.71 -2.11 6.15
N TYR A 49 1.56 -2.31 5.52
CA TYR A 49 1.28 -3.50 4.72
C TYR A 49 2.27 -3.65 3.57
N ASP A 50 2.46 -2.61 2.74
CA ASP A 50 3.36 -2.64 1.58
C ASP A 50 4.83 -2.82 2.00
N VAL A 51 5.28 -2.11 3.04
CA VAL A 51 6.63 -2.26 3.59
C VAL A 51 6.86 -3.69 4.07
N SER A 52 5.89 -4.27 4.79
CA SER A 52 5.96 -5.65 5.26
C SER A 52 5.99 -6.65 4.11
N LEU A 53 5.17 -6.44 3.07
CA LEU A 53 5.14 -7.29 1.87
C LEU A 53 6.51 -7.29 1.18
N ILE A 54 7.14 -6.12 1.03
CA ILE A 54 8.49 -6.00 0.47
C ILE A 54 9.52 -6.68 1.37
N ARG A 55 9.53 -6.43 2.69
CA ARG A 55 10.47 -7.07 3.63
C ARG A 55 10.39 -8.60 3.61
N ASN A 56 9.17 -9.14 3.49
CA ASN A 56 8.90 -10.57 3.50
C ASN A 56 9.14 -11.25 2.15
N SER A 57 9.27 -10.49 1.06
CA SER A 57 9.62 -11.03 -0.25
C SER A 57 10.99 -11.73 -0.22
N ARG A 58 11.06 -12.92 -0.85
CA ARG A 58 12.31 -13.68 -1.00
C ARG A 58 13.37 -12.93 -1.82
N GLY A 59 12.93 -12.01 -2.67
CA GLY A 59 13.82 -11.20 -3.52
C GLY A 59 14.44 -10.02 -2.79
N THR A 60 13.97 -9.67 -1.59
CA THR A 60 14.44 -8.49 -0.85
C THR A 60 15.60 -8.87 0.06
N PRO A 61 16.81 -8.30 -0.14
CA PRO A 61 17.94 -8.55 0.75
C PRO A 61 17.62 -8.12 2.19
N LYS A 62 18.04 -8.92 3.19
CA LYS A 62 17.66 -8.66 4.59
C LYS A 62 18.32 -7.43 5.20
N HIS A 63 19.40 -6.94 4.60
CA HIS A 63 20.13 -5.76 5.06
C HIS A 63 19.61 -4.44 4.48
N VAL A 64 18.71 -4.46 3.47
CA VAL A 64 18.22 -3.19 2.91
C VAL A 64 17.27 -2.52 3.88
N GLU A 65 17.37 -1.20 3.98
CA GLU A 65 16.42 -0.36 4.70
C GLU A 65 15.19 -0.11 3.84
N ILE A 66 14.00 -0.09 4.45
CA ILE A 66 12.75 0.16 3.74
C ILE A 66 11.99 1.26 4.47
N TYR A 67 11.70 2.33 3.75
CA TYR A 67 10.97 3.49 4.26
C TYR A 67 9.61 3.58 3.58
N GLY A 68 8.57 3.84 4.36
CA GLY A 68 7.24 4.20 3.90
C GLY A 68 7.01 5.70 4.08
N LEU A 69 6.77 6.41 2.98
CA LEU A 69 6.57 7.84 2.98
C LEU A 69 5.20 8.20 2.42
N PHE A 70 4.64 9.29 2.93
CA PHE A 70 3.47 9.96 2.42
C PHE A 70 3.88 11.24 1.71
N TYR A 71 3.45 11.38 0.46
CA TYR A 71 3.65 12.57 -0.35
C TYR A 71 2.36 13.39 -0.38
N ASP A 72 2.39 14.61 0.15
CA ASP A 72 1.27 15.53 -0.01
C ASP A 72 1.40 16.28 -1.34
N ILE A 73 0.49 16.02 -2.28
CA ILE A 73 0.52 16.60 -3.63
C ILE A 73 0.27 18.11 -3.64
N ASP A 74 -0.41 18.65 -2.63
CA ASP A 74 -0.74 20.08 -2.57
C ASP A 74 0.47 20.89 -2.11
N SER A 75 1.20 20.40 -1.11
CA SER A 75 2.35 21.08 -0.51
C SER A 75 3.71 20.65 -1.11
N GLY A 76 3.78 19.45 -1.70
CA GLY A 76 5.02 18.83 -2.16
C GLY A 76 5.85 18.20 -1.03
N GLU A 77 5.33 18.13 0.20
CA GLU A 77 6.03 17.56 1.34
C GLU A 77 6.10 16.02 1.26
N LEU A 78 7.25 15.46 1.64
CA LEU A 78 7.42 14.03 1.89
C LEU A 78 7.58 13.81 3.40
N THR A 79 6.62 13.12 4.00
CA THR A 79 6.63 12.75 5.41
C THR A 79 6.90 11.26 5.53
N GLU A 80 7.91 10.87 6.29
CA GLU A 80 8.12 9.46 6.65
C GLU A 80 7.06 9.04 7.68
N LEU A 81 6.33 7.97 7.40
CA LEU A 81 5.32 7.40 8.31
C LEU A 81 5.69 6.02 8.82
N VAL A 82 6.47 5.26 8.04
CA VAL A 82 6.85 3.88 8.37
C VAL A 82 8.34 3.68 8.15
N ARG A 83 8.99 2.98 9.07
CA ARG A 83 10.42 2.66 9.00
C ARG A 83 10.67 1.20 9.35
N ASP A 84 11.27 0.46 8.42
CA ASP A 84 11.77 -0.91 8.61
C ASP A 84 13.28 -0.93 8.32
N VAL A 85 14.06 -0.74 9.39
CA VAL A 85 15.53 -0.74 9.36
C VAL A 85 16.02 -1.97 10.14
N PRO A 86 16.80 -2.88 9.53
CA PRO A 86 17.38 -4.02 10.22
C PRO A 86 18.30 -3.58 11.36
N ALA A 87 18.34 -4.33 12.46
CA ALA A 87 19.13 -3.99 13.67
C ALA A 87 20.65 -3.84 13.42
N GLU A 88 21.17 -4.39 12.33
CA GLU A 88 22.59 -4.27 11.94
C GLU A 88 22.90 -2.96 11.18
N ALA A 89 21.87 -2.20 10.78
CA ALA A 89 21.98 -0.93 10.07
C ALA A 89 21.59 0.30 10.92
N ALA A 90 21.21 0.08 12.19
CA ALA A 90 20.78 1.12 13.12
C ALA A 90 21.92 1.71 13.97
#